data_AF-A0A4S4KRW0-F1
#
_entry.id   AF-A0A4S4KRW0-F1
#
_cell.length_a   1.000
_cell.length_b   1.000
_cell.length_c   1.000
_cell.angle_alpha   90.00
_cell.angle_beta   90.00
_cell.angle_gamma   90.00
#
_symmetry.space_group_name_H-M   'P 1'
#
loop_
_entity.id
_entity.type
_entity.pdbx_description
1 polymer ?
#
loop_
_entity_poly.entity_id
_entity_poly.type
_entity_poly.pdbx_seq_one_letter_code
_entity_poly.pdbx_strand_id
1 'polypeptide(L)'
;MLAIAIASAKQIPLGAELVHHANTGNQAITPELSFYLQGLLDVSDVPGLSVGVVRLSGKGEVETEYGSWGNMTEDGDKVTHETLFNIGSCSKAFLSAAVGILIDDFAQGKNVTALPPKLHEWATEKANVKDILSHVSGLPRHDVSYAPGDTISDMIHKMQHLKPVCELRERWYYNNQVTSLGYLMFAPH
;
A
#
# COMPACT_ATOMS: atom_id res chain seq x y z
N MET A 1 -2.17 -12.62 -8.90
CA MET A 1 -2.74 -12.54 -7.54
C MET A 1 -1.60 -12.10 -6.62
N LEU A 2 -1.64 -10.90 -6.04
CA LEU A 2 -0.59 -10.43 -5.12
C LEU A 2 -0.79 -11.15 -3.78
N ALA A 3 0.02 -12.17 -3.51
CA ALA A 3 0.11 -12.78 -2.19
C ALA A 3 0.90 -11.84 -1.28
N ILE A 4 0.22 -10.88 -0.64
CA ILE A 4 0.68 -10.45 0.67
C ILE A 4 0.15 -11.50 1.64
N ALA A 5 0.96 -12.50 1.91
CA ALA A 5 0.70 -13.40 3.02
C ALA A 5 0.83 -12.58 4.31
N ILE A 6 -0.30 -12.06 4.82
CA ILE A 6 -0.41 -11.77 6.25
C ILE A 6 -0.59 -13.12 6.93
N ALA A 7 0.48 -13.91 6.95
CA ALA A 7 0.62 -14.87 8.02
C ALA A 7 0.80 -14.03 9.29
N SER A 8 0.21 -14.47 10.41
CA SER A 8 0.61 -14.05 11.76
C SER A 8 2.04 -14.53 12.07
N ALA A 9 2.98 -14.26 11.16
CA ALA A 9 4.37 -14.56 11.27
C ALA A 9 5.02 -13.35 11.94
N LYS A 10 5.54 -13.60 13.14
CA LYS A 10 6.54 -12.73 13.77
C LYS A 10 7.54 -12.34 12.67
N GLN A 11 7.67 -11.05 12.38
CA GLN A 11 8.67 -10.56 11.43
C GLN A 11 10.04 -10.91 12.01
N ILE A 12 10.64 -12.00 11.55
CA ILE A 12 12.00 -12.36 11.89
C ILE A 12 12.88 -11.57 10.92
N PRO A 13 13.72 -10.63 11.40
CA PRO A 13 14.70 -9.99 10.53
C PRO A 13 15.51 -11.08 9.83
N LEU A 14 15.74 -10.94 8.52
CA LEU A 14 16.73 -11.77 7.83
C LEU A 14 18.06 -11.62 8.58
N GLY A 15 18.43 -12.63 9.36
CA GLY A 15 19.61 -12.61 10.22
C GLY A 15 19.48 -13.35 11.56
N ALA A 16 18.28 -13.76 11.99
CA ALA A 16 18.15 -14.34 13.34
C ALA A 16 18.68 -15.80 13.47
N GLU A 17 18.58 -16.64 12.44
CA GLU A 17 19.14 -18.01 12.47
C GLU A 17 19.45 -18.54 11.06
N LEU A 18 20.44 -17.95 10.38
CA LEU A 18 21.04 -18.56 9.20
C LEU A 18 22.55 -18.64 9.41
N VAL A 19 23.07 -19.85 9.23
CA VAL A 19 24.49 -20.16 9.10
C VAL A 19 25.17 -19.03 8.33
N HIS A 20 26.20 -18.42 8.92
CA HIS A 20 27.04 -17.43 8.27
C HIS A 20 27.75 -18.06 7.06
N HIS A 21 27.06 -18.17 5.94
CA HIS A 21 27.70 -18.03 4.66
C HIS A 21 27.95 -16.53 4.51
N ALA A 22 29.18 -16.12 4.83
CA ALA A 22 29.64 -14.77 4.55
C ALA A 22 29.44 -14.54 3.04
N ASN A 23 28.36 -13.84 2.69
CA ASN A 23 28.15 -13.37 1.34
C ASN A 23 29.23 -12.32 1.09
N THR A 24 30.29 -12.73 0.39
CA THR A 24 31.39 -11.86 -0.03
C THR A 24 30.97 -10.94 -1.17
N GLY A 25 29.76 -11.13 -1.73
CA GLY A 25 29.15 -10.25 -2.71
C GLY A 25 28.31 -9.16 -2.06
N ASN A 26 28.52 -7.92 -2.48
CA ASN A 26 27.67 -6.77 -2.15
C ASN A 26 26.30 -6.84 -2.86
N GLN A 27 25.69 -8.02 -2.98
CA GLN A 27 24.42 -8.23 -3.68
C GLN A 27 23.38 -8.78 -2.71
N ALA A 28 22.22 -8.12 -2.63
CA ALA A 28 21.09 -8.54 -1.81
C ALA A 28 20.28 -9.65 -2.50
N ILE A 29 20.15 -9.60 -3.82
CA ILE A 29 19.50 -10.66 -4.61
C ILE A 29 20.52 -11.75 -4.91
N THR A 30 20.76 -12.63 -3.94
CA THR A 30 21.72 -13.73 -4.08
C THR A 30 21.15 -14.87 -4.94
N PRO A 31 22.01 -15.78 -5.46
CA PRO A 31 21.55 -16.99 -6.15
C PRO A 31 20.60 -17.84 -5.29
N GLU A 32 20.85 -17.93 -3.98
CA GLU A 32 20.01 -18.68 -3.04
C GLU A 32 18.62 -18.04 -2.90
N LEU A 33 18.57 -16.71 -2.79
CA LEU A 33 17.29 -15.99 -2.77
C LEU A 33 16.55 -16.16 -4.10
N SER A 34 17.26 -16.05 -5.23
CA SER A 34 16.68 -16.24 -6.56
C SER A 34 16.09 -17.65 -6.72
N PHE A 35 16.81 -18.69 -6.27
CA PHE A 35 16.33 -20.07 -6.28
C PHE A 35 15.09 -20.25 -5.39
N TYR A 36 15.11 -19.67 -4.18
CA TYR A 36 13.96 -19.70 -3.28
C TYR A 36 12.72 -19.02 -3.89
N LEU A 37 12.89 -17.84 -4.49
CA LEU A 37 11.80 -17.11 -5.15
C LEU A 37 11.22 -17.89 -6.31
N GLN A 38 12.06 -18.51 -7.16
CA GLN A 38 11.59 -19.37 -8.24
C GLN A 38 10.74 -20.54 -7.69
N GLY A 39 11.20 -21.22 -6.64
CA GLY A 39 10.41 -22.27 -6.00
C GLY A 39 9.08 -21.78 -5.44
N LEU A 40 9.02 -20.53 -4.94
CA LEU A 40 7.78 -19.94 -4.45
C LEU A 40 6.80 -19.62 -5.58
N LEU A 41 7.27 -19.17 -6.75
CA LEU A 41 6.44 -18.99 -7.95
C LEU A 41 5.81 -20.33 -8.36
N ASP A 42 6.62 -21.38 -8.42
CA ASP A 42 6.20 -22.71 -8.86
C ASP A 42 5.15 -23.32 -7.92
N VAL A 43 5.34 -23.20 -6.60
CA VAL A 43 4.41 -23.76 -5.60
C VAL A 43 3.13 -22.93 -5.45
N SER A 44 3.21 -21.63 -5.72
CA SER A 44 2.08 -20.70 -5.54
C SER A 44 1.28 -20.45 -6.82
N ASP A 45 1.67 -21.05 -7.94
CA ASP A 45 1.10 -20.81 -9.27
C ASP A 45 1.05 -19.31 -9.62
N VAL A 46 2.14 -18.60 -9.27
CA VAL A 46 2.28 -17.17 -9.56
C VAL A 46 3.03 -17.03 -10.88
N PRO A 47 2.41 -16.48 -11.94
CA PRO A 47 2.98 -16.49 -13.29
C PRO A 47 4.25 -15.64 -13.40
N GLY A 48 4.42 -14.63 -12.55
CA GLY A 48 5.60 -13.79 -12.56
C GLY A 48 5.72 -12.87 -11.34
N LEU A 49 6.97 -12.44 -11.09
CA LEU A 49 7.37 -11.63 -9.94
C LEU A 49 8.47 -10.66 -10.33
N SER A 50 8.42 -9.45 -9.78
CA SER A 50 9.52 -8.49 -9.83
C SER A 50 9.87 -8.04 -8.41
N VAL A 51 11.16 -7.97 -8.09
CA VAL A 51 11.69 -7.55 -6.79
C VAL A 51 12.68 -6.42 -7.01
N GLY A 52 12.49 -5.33 -6.28
CA GLY A 52 13.46 -4.25 -6.17
C GLY A 52 13.98 -4.15 -4.74
N VAL A 53 15.30 -4.04 -4.56
CA VAL A 53 15.96 -3.78 -3.28
C VAL A 53 16.57 -2.40 -3.34
N VAL A 54 16.27 -1.55 -2.36
CA VAL A 54 16.87 -0.23 -2.19
C VAL A 54 17.52 -0.17 -0.81
N ARG A 55 18.80 0.18 -0.74
CA ARG A 55 19.54 0.30 0.51
C ARG A 55 20.51 1.47 0.49
N LEU A 56 20.95 1.89 1.66
CA LEU A 56 22.08 2.81 1.79
C LEU A 56 23.36 1.98 1.92
N SER A 57 24.37 2.32 1.13
CA SER A 57 25.72 1.78 1.28
C SER A 57 26.31 2.22 2.62
N GLY A 58 27.42 1.59 3.03
CA GLY A 58 28.19 2.04 4.20
C GLY A 58 28.72 3.49 4.09
N LYS A 59 28.61 4.13 2.92
CA LYS A 59 28.96 5.53 2.66
C LYS A 59 27.74 6.46 2.55
N GLY A 60 26.52 5.95 2.75
CA GLY A 60 25.28 6.72 2.66
C GLY A 60 24.76 6.93 1.22
N GLU A 61 25.33 6.24 0.24
CA GLU A 61 24.86 6.28 -1.15
C GLU A 61 23.71 5.31 -1.36
N VAL A 62 22.72 5.65 -2.20
CA VAL A 62 21.62 4.74 -2.51
C VAL A 62 22.08 3.69 -3.51
N GLU A 63 21.94 2.42 -3.13
CA GLU A 63 22.16 1.25 -3.99
C GLU A 63 20.83 0.60 -4.31
N THR A 64 20.61 0.27 -5.58
CA THR A 64 19.41 -0.41 -6.07
C THR A 64 19.74 -1.69 -6.81
N GLU A 65 19.00 -2.76 -6.52
CA GLU A 65 19.08 -4.03 -7.24
C GLU A 65 17.69 -4.46 -7.69
N TYR A 66 17.59 -5.05 -8.87
CA TYR A 66 16.32 -5.55 -9.41
C TYR A 66 16.46 -7.00 -9.86
N GLY A 67 15.43 -7.80 -9.60
CA GLY A 67 15.29 -9.17 -10.07
C GLY A 67 13.89 -9.41 -10.60
N SER A 68 13.76 -10.26 -11.61
CA SER A 68 12.46 -10.58 -12.23
C SER A 68 12.43 -12.06 -12.62
N TRP A 69 11.26 -12.69 -12.41
CA TRP A 69 11.04 -14.12 -12.65
C TRP A 69 9.67 -14.33 -13.32
N GLY A 70 9.57 -15.41 -14.09
CA GLY A 70 8.32 -15.83 -14.74
C GLY A 70 7.94 -15.01 -15.97
N ASN A 71 6.69 -15.16 -16.39
CA ASN A 71 6.11 -14.56 -17.58
C ASN A 71 4.98 -13.57 -17.22
N MET A 72 4.91 -12.45 -17.93
CA MET A 72 3.83 -11.47 -17.80
C MET A 72 2.64 -11.74 -18.73
N THR A 73 2.83 -12.53 -19.79
CA THR A 73 1.77 -12.94 -20.74
C THR A 73 1.73 -14.46 -20.93
N GLU A 74 0.59 -14.97 -21.41
CA GLU A 74 0.41 -16.38 -21.77
C GLU A 74 1.31 -16.80 -22.95
N ASP A 75 1.67 -15.84 -23.81
CA ASP A 75 2.59 -16.02 -24.93
C ASP A 75 4.06 -16.20 -24.49
N GLY A 76 4.34 -16.05 -23.19
CA GLY A 76 5.65 -16.30 -22.60
C GLY A 76 6.55 -15.07 -22.49
N ASP A 77 6.01 -13.86 -22.68
CA ASP A 77 6.78 -12.62 -22.49
C ASP A 77 7.27 -12.56 -21.05
N LYS A 78 8.56 -12.26 -20.85
CA LYS A 78 9.16 -12.27 -19.52
C LYS A 78 8.75 -11.06 -18.71
N VAL A 79 8.54 -11.27 -17.42
CA VAL A 79 8.51 -10.15 -16.47
C VAL A 79 9.85 -9.45 -16.48
N THR A 80 9.83 -8.13 -16.47
CA THR A 80 11.00 -7.27 -16.26
C THR A 80 10.76 -6.35 -15.07
N HIS A 81 11.80 -5.62 -14.66
CA HIS A 81 11.67 -4.60 -13.62
C HIS A 81 10.81 -3.40 -14.05
N GLU A 82 10.47 -3.30 -15.34
CA GLU A 82 9.58 -2.29 -15.90
C GLU A 82 8.12 -2.77 -16.02
N THR A 83 7.85 -4.06 -15.79
CA THR A 83 6.50 -4.62 -15.83
C THR A 83 5.62 -3.94 -14.77
N LEU A 84 4.44 -3.47 -15.19
CA LEU A 84 3.47 -2.84 -14.30
C LEU A 84 2.59 -3.88 -13.59
N PHE A 85 2.49 -3.75 -12.27
CA PHE A 85 1.66 -4.61 -11.42
C PHE A 85 0.58 -3.80 -10.70
N ASN A 86 -0.60 -4.39 -10.56
CA ASN A 86 -1.60 -3.87 -9.63
C ASN A 86 -1.14 -4.08 -8.19
N ILE A 87 -0.85 -3.00 -7.47
CA ILE A 87 -0.30 -3.05 -6.10
C ILE A 87 -1.38 -3.07 -5.00
N GLY A 88 -2.66 -2.96 -5.38
CA GLY A 88 -3.80 -3.03 -4.47
C GLY A 88 -3.68 -2.08 -3.26
N SER A 89 -3.76 -2.62 -2.05
CA SER A 89 -3.74 -1.82 -0.82
C SER A 89 -2.43 -1.09 -0.54
N CYS A 90 -1.33 -1.45 -1.20
CA CYS A 90 -0.07 -0.67 -1.13
C CYS A 90 -0.29 0.77 -1.62
N SER A 91 -1.28 1.02 -2.48
CA SER A 91 -1.66 2.37 -2.92
C SER A 91 -2.05 3.31 -1.77
N LYS A 92 -2.49 2.77 -0.61
CA LYS A 92 -2.82 3.58 0.58
C LYS A 92 -1.60 4.28 1.18
N ALA A 93 -0.41 3.68 1.08
CA ALA A 93 0.82 4.31 1.55
C ALA A 93 1.16 5.55 0.70
N PHE A 94 1.01 5.44 -0.62
CA PHE A 94 1.16 6.57 -1.54
C PHE A 94 0.16 7.69 -1.26
N LEU A 95 -1.10 7.33 -1.00
CA LEU A 95 -2.13 8.30 -0.61
C LEU A 95 -1.73 9.05 0.67
N SER A 96 -1.35 8.31 1.72
CA SER A 96 -0.93 8.92 2.99
C SER A 96 0.30 9.82 2.83
N ALA A 97 1.28 9.41 2.02
CA ALA A 97 2.46 10.23 1.72
C ALA A 97 2.09 11.52 0.96
N ALA A 98 1.24 11.42 -0.07
CA ALA A 98 0.76 12.57 -0.82
C ALA A 98 -0.01 13.56 0.07
N VAL A 99 -0.85 13.06 0.99
CA VAL A 99 -1.56 13.91 1.95
C VAL A 99 -0.58 14.59 2.90
N GLY A 100 0.45 13.88 3.36
CA GLY A 100 1.51 14.44 4.20
C GLY A 100 2.26 15.59 3.51
N ILE A 101 2.66 15.40 2.25
CA ILE A 101 3.32 16.44 1.44
C ILE A 101 2.39 17.65 1.28
N LEU A 102 1.11 17.42 0.97
CA LEU A 102 0.13 18.50 0.78
C LEU A 102 -0.05 19.35 2.05
N ILE A 103 -0.11 18.70 3.22
CA ILE A 103 -0.22 19.39 4.51
C ILE A 103 1.04 20.21 4.79
N ASP A 104 2.23 19.67 4.52
CA ASP A 104 3.50 20.36 4.73
C ASP A 104 3.65 21.57 3.80
N ASP A 105 3.33 21.44 2.52
CA ASP A 105 3.36 22.54 1.55
C ASP A 105 2.38 23.66 1.92
N PHE A 106 1.18 23.32 2.40
CA PHE A 106 0.21 24.30 2.89
C PHE A 106 0.73 25.04 4.13
N ALA A 107 1.29 24.31 5.10
CA ALA A 107 1.87 24.91 6.31
C ALA A 107 3.06 25.83 6.00
N GLN A 108 3.80 25.55 4.94
CA GLN A 108 4.92 26.37 4.46
C GLN A 108 4.49 27.49 3.50
N GLY A 109 3.18 27.65 3.23
CA GLY A 109 2.65 28.65 2.29
C GLY A 109 3.04 28.42 0.82
N LYS A 110 3.56 27.24 0.49
CA LYS A 110 3.88 26.82 -0.89
C LYS A 110 2.64 26.44 -1.68
N ASN A 111 1.55 26.12 -1.00
CA ASN A 111 0.26 25.81 -1.61
C ASN A 111 -0.86 26.68 -1.03
N VAL A 112 -1.68 27.25 -1.90
CA VAL A 112 -2.88 28.06 -1.58
C VAL A 112 -4.19 27.30 -1.78
N THR A 113 -4.12 26.03 -2.19
CA THR A 113 -5.28 25.17 -2.38
C THR A 113 -5.80 24.76 -1.01
N ALA A 114 -6.94 25.33 -0.61
CA ALA A 114 -7.63 24.90 0.60
C ALA A 114 -8.05 23.43 0.46
N LEU A 115 -7.98 22.68 1.56
CA LEU A 115 -8.51 21.31 1.59
C LEU A 115 -9.99 21.31 1.17
N PRO A 116 -10.46 20.31 0.41
CA PRO A 116 -11.84 20.28 -0.07
C PRO A 116 -12.87 20.39 1.06
N PRO A 117 -13.85 21.31 0.97
CA PRO A 117 -14.87 21.52 2.01
C PRO A 117 -15.66 20.25 2.37
N LYS A 118 -15.86 19.34 1.41
CA LYS A 118 -16.57 18.07 1.60
C LYS A 118 -15.92 17.12 2.62
N LEU A 119 -14.63 17.32 2.92
CA LEU A 119 -13.95 16.61 4.00
C LEU A 119 -14.53 17.00 5.36
N HIS A 120 -14.90 18.26 5.56
CA HIS A 120 -15.51 18.76 6.80
C HIS A 120 -16.96 18.30 6.99
N GLU A 121 -17.68 18.04 5.90
CA GLU A 121 -19.10 17.65 5.97
C GLU A 121 -19.28 16.14 6.24
N TRP A 122 -18.36 15.29 5.76
CA TRP A 122 -18.43 13.85 5.98
C TRP A 122 -17.62 13.36 7.19
N ALA A 123 -16.45 13.95 7.45
CA ALA A 123 -15.84 13.77 8.75
C ALA A 123 -16.85 14.32 9.75
N THR A 124 -17.43 13.47 10.59
CA THR A 124 -18.21 13.96 11.73
C THR A 124 -17.37 15.03 12.42
N GLU A 125 -17.97 16.04 13.07
CA GLU A 125 -17.25 17.16 13.73
C GLU A 125 -16.03 16.72 14.58
N LYS A 126 -15.96 15.44 14.95
CA LYS A 126 -14.94 14.78 15.77
C LYS A 126 -13.82 14.07 15.00
N ALA A 127 -14.03 13.66 13.75
CA ALA A 127 -13.06 12.89 12.96
C ALA A 127 -12.13 13.80 12.15
N ASN A 128 -10.86 13.42 12.01
CA ASN A 128 -9.87 14.15 11.21
C ASN A 128 -9.19 13.25 10.16
N VAL A 129 -8.37 13.85 9.28
CA VAL A 129 -7.63 13.14 8.22
C VAL A 129 -6.78 11.99 8.76
N LYS A 130 -6.16 12.16 9.94
CA LYS A 130 -5.37 11.10 10.57
C LYS A 130 -6.25 9.91 10.94
N ASP A 131 -7.45 10.14 11.46
CA ASP A 131 -8.38 9.07 11.81
C ASP A 131 -8.83 8.28 10.58
N ILE A 132 -9.08 8.98 9.47
CA ILE A 132 -9.47 8.42 8.17
C ILE A 132 -8.36 7.52 7.63
N LEU A 133 -7.11 7.99 7.63
CA LEU A 133 -5.96 7.25 7.11
C LEU A 133 -5.47 6.14 8.08
N SER A 134 -5.88 6.18 9.34
CA SER A 134 -5.44 5.22 10.37
C SER A 134 -6.45 4.10 10.65
N HIS A 135 -7.55 4.00 9.89
CA HIS A 135 -8.57 2.95 10.05
C HIS A 135 -9.21 2.90 11.45
N VAL A 136 -9.45 4.06 12.06
CA VAL A 136 -10.02 4.15 13.42
C VAL A 136 -11.37 4.86 13.46
N SER A 137 -12.11 4.87 12.35
CA SER A 137 -13.44 5.51 12.25
C SER A 137 -14.56 4.73 12.93
N GLY A 138 -14.33 3.48 13.34
CA GLY A 138 -15.35 2.57 13.85
C GLY A 138 -16.18 1.87 12.77
N LEU A 139 -15.91 2.13 11.48
CA LEU A 139 -16.53 1.42 10.36
C LEU A 139 -15.70 0.20 9.94
N PRO A 140 -16.22 -1.04 10.05
CA PRO A 140 -15.53 -2.23 9.57
C PRO A 140 -15.55 -2.32 8.04
N ARG A 141 -15.00 -3.40 7.50
CA ARG A 141 -15.02 -3.69 6.06
C ARG A 141 -16.47 -3.80 5.56
N HIS A 142 -16.82 -3.00 4.56
CA HIS A 142 -18.13 -3.00 3.90
C HIS A 142 -18.01 -3.21 2.38
N ASP A 143 -17.05 -3.99 1.92
CA ASP A 143 -16.66 -4.08 0.50
C ASP A 143 -17.80 -4.38 -0.50
N VAL A 144 -18.92 -4.94 -0.06
CA VAL A 144 -20.11 -5.18 -0.88
C VAL A 144 -21.06 -3.97 -0.98
N SER A 145 -20.78 -2.87 -0.29
CA SER A 145 -21.62 -1.67 -0.28
C SER A 145 -21.38 -0.74 -1.46
N TYR A 146 -20.41 -1.04 -2.33
CA TYR A 146 -20.17 -0.32 -3.59
C TYR A 146 -20.01 -1.30 -4.74
N ALA A 147 -20.25 -0.82 -5.96
CA ALA A 147 -20.27 -1.62 -7.19
C ALA A 147 -19.38 -1.00 -8.27
N PRO A 148 -18.93 -1.79 -9.26
CA PRO A 148 -18.30 -1.26 -10.46
C PRO A 148 -19.20 -0.21 -11.12
N GLY A 149 -18.66 1.00 -11.34
CA GLY A 149 -19.40 2.13 -11.92
C GLY A 149 -19.92 3.16 -10.91
N ASP A 150 -19.86 2.88 -9.61
CA ASP A 150 -20.14 3.90 -8.59
C ASP A 150 -19.20 5.09 -8.73
N THR A 151 -19.77 6.30 -8.73
CA THR A 151 -18.97 7.51 -8.61
C THR A 151 -18.50 7.67 -7.17
N ILE A 152 -17.50 8.54 -6.96
CA ILE A 152 -17.07 8.83 -5.59
C ILE A 152 -18.21 9.46 -4.77
N SER A 153 -19.10 10.22 -5.41
CA SER A 153 -20.30 10.76 -4.74
C SER A 153 -21.25 9.66 -4.27
N ASP A 154 -21.44 8.61 -5.08
CA ASP A 154 -22.27 7.45 -4.71
C ASP A 154 -21.65 6.71 -3.52
N MET A 155 -20.33 6.54 -3.53
CA MET A 155 -19.61 5.91 -2.41
C MET A 155 -19.80 6.71 -1.11
N ILE A 156 -19.62 8.04 -1.15
CA ILE A 156 -19.83 8.91 0.02
C ILE A 156 -21.27 8.76 0.54
N HIS A 157 -22.25 8.83 -0.36
CA HIS A 157 -23.66 8.74 0.01
C HIS A 157 -23.98 7.39 0.67
N LYS A 158 -23.50 6.28 0.10
CA LYS A 158 -23.70 4.94 0.69
C LYS A 158 -23.01 4.80 2.04
N MET A 159 -21.83 5.40 2.22
CA MET A 159 -21.10 5.36 3.49
C MET A 159 -21.86 6.02 4.65
N GLN A 160 -22.68 7.05 4.39
CA GLN A 160 -23.50 7.71 5.42
C GLN A 160 -24.53 6.77 6.07
N HIS A 161 -24.87 5.68 5.38
CA HIS A 161 -25.84 4.68 5.86
C HIS A 161 -25.19 3.47 6.53
N LEU A 162 -23.85 3.39 6.56
CA LEU A 162 -23.13 2.30 7.19
C LEU A 162 -23.08 2.49 8.71
N LYS A 163 -23.44 1.43 9.44
CA LYS A 163 -23.47 1.47 10.91
C LYS A 163 -22.07 1.21 11.49
N PRO A 164 -21.50 2.13 12.30
CA PRO A 164 -20.28 1.85 13.05
C PRO A 164 -20.49 0.74 14.07
N VAL A 165 -19.44 -0.05 14.32
CA VAL A 165 -19.44 -1.11 15.33
C VAL A 165 -18.82 -0.70 16.65
N CYS A 166 -18.08 0.42 16.66
CA CYS A 166 -17.47 1.02 17.83
C CYS A 166 -17.34 2.54 17.64
N GLU A 167 -16.99 3.24 18.71
CA GLU A 167 -16.76 4.68 18.66
C GLU A 167 -15.48 5.03 17.90
N LEU A 168 -15.39 6.28 17.46
CA LEU A 168 -14.20 6.86 16.84
C LEU A 168 -12.97 6.69 17.76
N ARG A 169 -11.85 6.20 17.21
CA ARG A 169 -10.58 5.91 17.92
C ARG A 169 -10.65 4.81 18.98
N GLU A 170 -11.78 4.14 19.14
CA GLU A 170 -11.91 3.05 20.11
C GLU A 170 -11.12 1.81 19.66
N ARG A 171 -11.21 1.46 18.37
CA ARG A 171 -10.56 0.28 17.80
C ARG A 171 -10.17 0.47 16.34
N TRP A 172 -9.10 -0.20 15.95
CA TRP A 172 -8.67 -0.30 14.56
C TRP A 172 -9.54 -1.30 13.79
N TYR A 173 -10.07 -0.88 12.64
CA TYR A 173 -10.79 -1.72 11.70
C TYR A 173 -10.41 -1.38 10.26
N TYR A 174 -9.76 -2.32 9.58
CA TYR A 174 -9.40 -2.16 8.17
C TYR A 174 -10.63 -1.85 7.30
N ASN A 175 -10.57 -0.75 6.56
CA ASN A 175 -11.67 -0.28 5.72
C ASN A 175 -11.12 0.43 4.47
N ASN A 176 -11.38 -0.16 3.31
CA ASN A 176 -10.96 0.41 2.03
C ASN A 176 -11.67 1.73 1.72
N GLN A 177 -12.98 1.82 1.99
CA GLN A 177 -13.82 2.96 1.61
C GLN A 177 -13.43 4.22 2.37
N VAL A 178 -13.20 4.10 3.68
CA VAL A 178 -12.75 5.22 4.51
C VAL A 178 -11.42 5.75 4.00
N THR A 179 -10.45 4.89 3.69
CA THR A 179 -9.20 5.36 3.09
C THR A 179 -9.41 5.92 1.68
N SER A 180 -10.33 5.36 0.89
CA SER A 180 -10.64 5.87 -0.44
C SER A 180 -11.17 7.30 -0.43
N LEU A 181 -11.81 7.73 0.66
CA LEU A 181 -12.18 9.14 0.83
C LEU A 181 -10.97 10.07 0.93
N GLY A 182 -9.80 9.59 1.34
CA GLY A 182 -8.58 10.38 1.23
C GLY A 182 -8.25 10.75 -0.22
N TYR A 183 -8.61 9.93 -1.22
CA TYR A 183 -8.42 10.29 -2.64
C TYR A 183 -9.26 11.50 -3.07
N LEU A 184 -10.41 11.73 -2.44
CA LEU A 184 -11.22 12.94 -2.70
C LEU A 184 -10.51 14.23 -2.36
N MET A 185 -9.47 14.18 -1.51
CA MET A 185 -8.64 15.35 -1.19
C MET A 185 -7.89 15.87 -2.42
N PHE A 186 -7.73 15.05 -3.47
CA PHE A 186 -6.95 15.34 -4.68
C PHE A 186 -7.77 15.47 -5.96
N ALA A 187 -9.08 15.19 -5.92
CA ALA A 187 -9.90 15.27 -7.12
C ALA A 187 -10.13 16.74 -7.50
N PRO A 188 -9.79 17.17 -8.74
CA PRO A 188 -10.12 18.52 -9.20
C PRO A 188 -11.64 18.71 -9.19
N HIS A 189 -12.09 19.87 -8.70
CA HIS A 189 -13.49 20.29 -8.69
C HIS A 189 -13.92 20.90 -10.01
#